data_AF-A0A2V5YAN3-F1
#
_entry.id   AF-A0A2V5YAN3-F1
#
_cell.length_a   1.000
_cell.length_b   1.000
_cell.length_c   1.000
_cell.angle_alpha   90.00
_cell.angle_beta   90.00
_cell.angle_gamma   90.00
#
_symmetry.space_group_name_H-M   'P 1'
#
loop_
_entity.id
_entity.type
_entity.pdbx_description
1 polymer ?
#
loop_
_entity_poly.entity_id
_entity_poly.type
_entity_poly.pdbx_seq_one_letter_code
_entity_poly.pdbx_strand_id
1 'polypeptide(L)'
;MSTIGKVDSLWRYPVKSMRGEELEEAFAGYSGIYGDRVFAFRSSANHKGFPYLTARDQRRLLQYRPRFRFPDKAAQPFNLVEAESKNANPLSADLAELVVDVETPDGKTVAITDPALIEMLRANIDQKHQVTLMQSQRAMTDCRPVSIFSLQSAQQLSEETGTPVDKRRFRANVYVDLSASKGFSENELVGRSIRIGSKAVITILERDARCMMITLDPDTGEQAPAILKKVAQAHDGMAGVYGAVLVEGMLHKGDRVDVMD
;
A
#
# COMPACT_ATOMS: atom_id res chain seq x y z
N MET A 1 -21.72 -2.33 17.42
CA MET A 1 -20.38 -2.75 16.95
C MET A 1 -20.23 -4.26 17.02
N SER A 2 -20.06 -4.93 15.89
CA SER A 2 -19.82 -6.37 15.81
C SER A 2 -18.40 -6.65 15.30
N THR A 3 -17.70 -7.56 15.96
CA THR A 3 -16.36 -7.98 15.50
C THR A 3 -16.50 -8.90 14.30
N ILE A 4 -15.82 -8.55 13.21
CA ILE A 4 -15.87 -9.28 11.94
C ILE A 4 -14.54 -9.93 11.57
N GLY A 5 -13.49 -9.73 12.37
CA GLY A 5 -12.18 -10.27 12.10
C GLY A 5 -11.09 -9.60 12.90
N LYS A 6 -9.86 -9.76 12.41
CA LYS A 6 -8.65 -9.14 12.97
C LYS A 6 -7.69 -8.72 11.87
N VAL A 7 -6.76 -7.81 12.19
CA VAL A 7 -5.63 -7.48 11.34
C VAL A 7 -4.68 -8.66 11.28
N ASP A 8 -4.41 -9.15 10.08
CA ASP A 8 -3.41 -10.19 9.84
C ASP A 8 -2.02 -9.60 9.66
N SER A 9 -1.88 -8.59 8.78
CA SER A 9 -0.64 -7.82 8.69
C SER A 9 -0.83 -6.41 8.12
N LEU A 10 0.11 -5.54 8.49
CA LEU A 10 0.16 -4.14 8.10
C LEU A 10 1.31 -3.92 7.13
N TRP A 11 1.09 -3.09 6.12
CA TRP A 11 2.05 -2.87 5.05
C TRP A 11 2.15 -1.40 4.67
N ARG A 12 3.38 -1.01 4.37
CA ARG A 12 3.72 0.30 3.84
C ARG A 12 4.55 0.17 2.57
N TYR A 13 4.34 1.09 1.64
CA TYR A 13 5.06 1.18 0.38
C TYR A 13 5.74 2.54 0.26
N PRO A 14 6.92 2.77 0.86
CA PRO A 14 7.54 4.10 0.92
C PRO A 14 7.73 4.77 -0.44
N VAL A 15 8.01 3.96 -1.47
CA VAL A 15 8.18 4.40 -2.86
C VAL A 15 7.12 3.73 -3.74
N LYS A 16 6.41 4.54 -4.53
CA LYS A 16 5.39 4.05 -5.47
C LYS A 16 5.98 2.99 -6.41
N SER A 17 5.26 1.86 -6.54
CA SER A 17 5.61 0.68 -7.35
C SER A 17 6.81 -0.15 -6.90
N MET A 18 7.59 0.29 -5.90
CA MET A 18 8.64 -0.55 -5.31
C MET A 18 8.05 -1.56 -4.31
N ARG A 19 8.91 -2.43 -3.76
CA ARG A 19 8.52 -3.39 -2.74
C ARG A 19 7.98 -2.69 -1.48
N GLY A 20 6.98 -3.32 -0.85
CA GLY A 20 6.49 -2.89 0.45
C GLY A 20 7.25 -3.55 1.60
N GLU A 21 7.15 -2.95 2.77
CA GLU A 21 7.59 -3.51 4.04
C GLU A 21 6.38 -3.91 4.88
N GLU A 22 6.49 -5.07 5.55
CA GLU A 22 5.54 -5.48 6.58
C GLU A 22 5.90 -4.77 7.89
N LEU A 23 4.88 -4.33 8.61
CA LEU A 23 5.00 -3.58 9.85
C LEU A 23 4.26 -4.31 10.98
N GLU A 24 4.80 -4.24 12.19
CA GLU A 24 4.09 -4.69 13.40
C GLU A 24 3.01 -3.68 13.82
N GLU A 25 3.27 -2.40 13.59
CA GLU A 25 2.36 -1.30 13.87
C GLU A 25 2.41 -0.22 12.79
N ALA A 26 1.32 0.51 12.59
CA ALA A 26 1.24 1.58 11.60
C ALA A 26 0.30 2.70 12.05
N PHE A 27 0.74 3.95 11.98
CA PHE A 27 -0.14 5.10 12.19
C PHE A 27 -1.06 5.30 10.98
N ALA A 28 -2.37 5.18 11.18
CA ALA A 28 -3.39 5.54 10.20
C ALA A 28 -3.81 7.00 10.43
N GLY A 29 -3.33 7.89 9.57
CA GLY A 29 -3.69 9.31 9.58
C GLY A 29 -4.69 9.67 8.48
N TYR A 30 -5.20 10.91 8.49
CA TYR A 30 -6.15 11.38 7.47
C TYR A 30 -5.65 11.25 6.02
N SER A 31 -4.32 11.30 5.83
CA SER A 31 -3.68 11.14 4.53
C SER A 31 -3.35 9.68 4.16
N GLY A 32 -3.74 8.71 5.00
CA GLY A 32 -3.47 7.28 4.82
C GLY A 32 -2.48 6.75 5.85
N ILE A 33 -1.83 5.64 5.52
CA ILE A 33 -0.76 5.09 6.36
C ILE A 33 0.47 6.00 6.33
N TYR A 34 0.98 6.33 7.51
CA TYR A 34 2.11 7.24 7.67
C TYR A 34 3.38 6.71 6.98
N GLY A 35 4.02 7.57 6.16
CA GLY A 35 5.17 7.22 5.34
C GLY A 35 4.84 6.41 4.07
N ASP A 36 3.57 6.11 3.80
CA ASP A 36 3.19 5.38 2.60
C ASP A 36 3.24 6.26 1.34
N ARG A 37 3.90 5.76 0.29
CA ARG A 37 4.02 6.36 -1.05
C ARG A 37 4.41 7.85 -1.00
N VAL A 38 5.25 8.24 -0.04
CA VAL A 38 5.79 9.60 0.09
C VAL A 38 6.83 9.91 -0.98
N PHE A 39 7.36 8.89 -1.65
CA PHE A 39 8.20 9.01 -2.84
C PHE A 39 7.58 8.33 -4.06
N ALA A 40 7.89 8.87 -5.24
CA ALA A 40 7.61 8.26 -6.52
C ALA A 40 8.62 8.71 -7.56
N PHE A 41 8.88 7.88 -8.56
CA PHE A 41 9.58 8.31 -9.76
C PHE A 41 8.57 8.72 -10.82
N ARG A 42 8.75 9.90 -11.40
CA ARG A 42 7.97 10.41 -12.52
C ARG A 42 8.66 10.09 -13.83
N SER A 43 7.90 9.72 -14.85
CA SER A 43 8.36 9.52 -16.22
C SER A 43 7.70 10.52 -17.16
N SER A 44 8.49 11.23 -17.97
CA SER A 44 7.98 12.12 -19.04
C SER A 44 7.17 11.38 -20.11
N ALA A 45 7.35 10.06 -20.23
CA ALA A 45 6.67 9.24 -21.23
C ALA A 45 5.22 8.89 -20.86
N ASN A 46 4.85 9.07 -19.58
CA ASN A 46 3.56 8.64 -19.06
C ASN A 46 2.54 9.80 -19.08
N HIS A 47 1.26 9.45 -19.11
CA HIS A 47 0.17 10.42 -19.19
C HIS A 47 0.22 11.44 -18.04
N LYS A 48 -0.06 12.72 -18.31
CA LYS A 48 0.06 13.80 -17.30
C LYS A 48 -0.79 13.58 -16.04
N GLY A 49 -1.96 12.95 -16.19
CA GLY A 49 -2.84 12.59 -15.07
C GLY A 49 -2.37 11.37 -14.25
N PHE A 50 -1.39 10.62 -14.75
CA PHE A 50 -0.75 9.52 -14.03
C PHE A 50 0.73 9.41 -14.44
N PRO A 51 1.58 10.35 -14.03
CA PRO A 51 2.89 10.55 -14.64
C PRO A 51 3.98 9.65 -14.02
N TYR A 52 3.59 8.66 -13.23
CA TYR A 52 4.52 7.84 -12.44
C TYR A 52 5.15 6.74 -13.28
N LEU A 53 6.46 6.52 -13.13
CA LEU A 53 7.13 5.30 -13.54
C LEU A 53 6.63 4.16 -12.63
N THR A 54 6.08 3.11 -13.22
CA THR A 54 5.50 2.00 -12.45
C THR A 54 6.05 0.65 -12.86
N ALA A 55 5.72 -0.39 -12.10
CA ALA A 55 6.11 -1.76 -12.45
C ALA A 55 5.45 -2.26 -13.76
N ARG A 56 4.49 -1.50 -14.32
CA ARG A 56 3.97 -1.70 -15.67
C ARG A 56 5.02 -1.39 -16.73
N ASP A 57 5.83 -0.37 -16.48
CA ASP A 57 6.92 0.10 -17.35
C ASP A 57 8.19 -0.72 -17.09
N GLN A 58 8.51 -0.95 -15.81
CA GLN A 58 9.70 -1.68 -15.38
C GLN A 58 9.39 -2.58 -14.18
N ARG A 59 9.14 -3.86 -14.43
CA ARG A 59 8.78 -4.85 -13.40
C ARG A 59 9.84 -4.98 -12.31
N ARG A 60 11.11 -4.76 -12.66
CA ARG A 60 12.24 -4.81 -11.71
C ARG A 60 12.07 -3.85 -10.54
N LEU A 61 11.22 -2.80 -10.66
CA LEU A 61 10.86 -1.93 -9.53
C LEU A 61 10.39 -2.70 -8.29
N LEU A 62 9.66 -3.81 -8.46
CA LEU A 62 9.18 -4.64 -7.34
C LEU A 62 10.31 -5.34 -6.56
N GLN A 63 11.49 -5.42 -7.15
CA GLN A 63 12.67 -6.03 -6.52
C GLN A 63 13.51 -5.00 -5.74
N TYR A 64 13.30 -3.69 -5.95
CA TYR A 64 13.93 -2.65 -5.13
C TYR A 64 13.23 -2.56 -3.78
N ARG A 65 14.02 -2.55 -2.70
CA ARG A 65 13.52 -2.55 -1.32
C ARG A 65 13.83 -1.21 -0.65
N PRO A 66 12.88 -0.27 -0.65
CA PRO A 66 13.05 0.99 0.06
C PRO A 66 12.94 0.76 1.58
N ARG A 67 13.78 1.43 2.35
CA ARG A 67 13.71 1.50 3.81
C ARG A 67 13.97 2.92 4.27
N PHE A 68 13.23 3.37 5.28
CA PHE A 68 13.53 4.64 5.92
C PHE A 68 14.85 4.55 6.69
N ARG A 69 15.74 5.53 6.49
CA ARG A 69 17.02 5.62 7.20
C ARG A 69 16.82 5.82 8.70
N PHE A 70 15.74 6.51 9.07
CA PHE A 70 15.34 6.77 10.44
C PHE A 70 13.97 6.12 10.69
N PRO A 71 13.91 4.79 10.95
CA PRO A 71 12.64 4.07 11.05
C PRO A 71 11.73 4.62 12.15
N ASP A 72 12.30 5.05 13.29
CA ASP A 72 11.52 5.64 14.40
C ASP A 72 10.78 6.92 13.98
N LYS A 73 11.40 7.75 13.13
CA LYS A 73 10.80 8.99 12.58
C LYS A 73 9.71 8.69 11.56
N ALA A 74 9.79 7.53 10.92
CA ALA A 74 8.81 7.05 9.97
C ALA A 74 7.73 6.17 10.61
N ALA A 75 7.85 5.76 11.88
CA ALA A 75 6.88 4.88 12.52
C ALA A 75 5.54 5.60 12.79
N GLN A 76 5.63 6.82 13.32
CA GLN A 76 4.48 7.63 13.72
C GLN A 76 4.85 9.13 13.75
N PRO A 77 3.85 10.03 13.79
CA PRO A 77 4.09 11.45 14.01
C PRO A 77 4.86 11.74 15.32
N PHE A 78 5.83 12.65 15.28
CA PHE A 78 6.78 12.84 16.39
C PHE A 78 6.14 13.43 17.66
N ASN A 79 5.04 14.16 17.54
CA ASN A 79 4.32 14.78 18.65
C ASN A 79 2.96 14.09 18.94
N LEU A 80 2.77 12.84 18.51
CA LEU A 80 1.48 12.15 18.60
C LEU A 80 0.86 12.25 20.00
N VAL A 81 1.62 11.89 21.04
CA VAL A 81 1.14 11.91 22.45
C VAL A 81 0.71 13.31 22.88
N GLU A 82 1.49 14.34 22.52
CA GLU A 82 1.17 15.73 22.86
C GLU A 82 -0.09 16.19 22.12
N ALA A 83 -0.18 15.91 20.81
CA ALA A 83 -1.31 16.27 19.97
C ALA A 83 -2.62 15.63 20.47
N GLU A 84 -2.58 14.35 20.84
CA GLU A 84 -3.73 13.64 21.42
C GLU A 84 -4.19 14.26 22.73
N SER A 85 -3.26 14.62 23.63
CA SER A 85 -3.59 15.25 24.92
C SER A 85 -4.30 16.61 24.76
N LYS A 86 -4.11 17.26 23.61
CA LYS A 86 -4.66 18.59 23.28
C LYS A 86 -5.84 18.51 22.30
N ASN A 87 -6.27 17.31 21.91
CA ASN A 87 -7.26 17.09 20.85
C ASN A 87 -6.90 17.85 19.55
N ALA A 88 -5.62 17.82 19.19
CA ALA A 88 -5.06 18.44 18.00
C ALA A 88 -4.58 17.37 17.00
N ASN A 89 -4.42 17.76 15.74
CA ASN A 89 -3.83 16.88 14.73
C ASN A 89 -2.32 16.77 14.98
N PRO A 90 -1.75 15.57 14.92
CA PRO A 90 -0.32 15.39 15.04
C PRO A 90 0.42 15.95 13.82
N LEU A 91 1.66 16.35 14.04
CA LEU A 91 2.55 16.89 13.02
C LEU A 91 3.40 15.75 12.44
N SER A 92 3.33 15.62 11.12
CA SER A 92 4.25 14.74 10.38
C SER A 92 5.70 15.19 10.56
N ALA A 93 6.62 14.23 10.50
CA ALA A 93 8.04 14.51 10.39
C ALA A 93 8.34 15.36 9.14
N ASP A 94 9.45 16.09 9.18
CA ASP A 94 9.92 16.80 8.00
C ASP A 94 10.24 15.80 6.89
N LEU A 95 10.02 16.18 5.63
CA LEU A 95 10.46 15.39 4.48
C LEU A 95 11.97 15.12 4.50
N ALA A 96 12.76 16.01 5.07
CA ALA A 96 14.20 15.84 5.30
C ALA A 96 14.52 14.75 6.36
N GLU A 97 13.56 14.39 7.22
CA GLU A 97 13.70 13.28 8.18
C GLU A 97 13.13 11.96 7.61
N LEU A 98 12.21 12.03 6.65
CA LEU A 98 11.66 10.87 5.93
C LEU A 98 12.57 10.44 4.77
N VAL A 99 13.87 10.27 5.05
CA VAL A 99 14.87 9.85 4.05
C VAL A 99 14.78 8.34 3.81
N VAL A 100 14.79 7.93 2.54
CA VAL A 100 14.77 6.53 2.12
C VAL A 100 16.10 6.13 1.50
N ASP A 101 16.62 4.98 1.94
CA ASP A 101 17.66 4.23 1.26
C ASP A 101 17.00 3.05 0.53
N VAL A 102 17.46 2.76 -0.68
CA VAL A 102 16.92 1.72 -1.55
C VAL A 102 17.96 0.62 -1.74
N GLU A 103 17.66 -0.57 -1.26
CA GLU A 103 18.39 -1.79 -1.61
C GLU A 103 17.98 -2.22 -3.02
N THR A 104 18.95 -2.29 -3.93
CA THR A 104 18.75 -2.73 -5.31
C THR A 104 18.66 -4.25 -5.38
N PRO A 105 18.16 -4.81 -6.50
CA PRO A 105 18.09 -6.27 -6.66
C PRO A 105 19.46 -6.97 -6.62
N ASP A 106 20.53 -6.21 -6.87
CA ASP A 106 21.92 -6.71 -6.86
C ASP A 106 22.58 -6.52 -5.47
N GLY A 107 21.79 -6.16 -4.44
CA GLY A 107 22.23 -6.05 -3.05
C GLY A 107 22.98 -4.76 -2.69
N LYS A 108 23.02 -3.76 -3.59
CA LYS A 108 23.61 -2.45 -3.29
C LYS A 108 22.58 -1.57 -2.59
N THR A 109 23.00 -0.78 -1.60
CA THR A 109 22.13 0.23 -0.99
C THR A 109 22.54 1.61 -1.48
N VAL A 110 21.57 2.37 -2.01
CA VAL A 110 21.77 3.74 -2.50
C VAL A 110 20.71 4.66 -1.91
N ALA A 111 21.06 5.92 -1.64
CA ALA A 111 20.07 6.90 -1.23
C ALA A 111 19.04 7.12 -2.34
N ILE A 112 17.78 7.35 -2.00
CA ILE A 112 16.73 7.57 -3.01
C ILE A 112 17.01 8.80 -3.91
N THR A 113 17.77 9.76 -3.38
CA THR A 113 18.20 10.98 -4.08
C THR A 113 19.49 10.80 -4.89
N ASP A 114 20.15 9.64 -4.81
CA ASP A 114 21.37 9.38 -5.56
C ASP A 114 21.07 9.28 -7.06
N PRO A 115 21.69 10.11 -7.93
CA PRO A 115 21.52 10.04 -9.38
C PRO A 115 21.79 8.65 -9.96
N ALA A 116 22.65 7.84 -9.33
CA ALA A 116 22.92 6.48 -9.77
C ALA A 116 21.66 5.59 -9.72
N LEU A 117 20.73 5.84 -8.79
CA LEU A 117 19.47 5.11 -8.73
C LEU A 117 18.61 5.38 -9.97
N ILE A 118 18.54 6.63 -10.44
CA ILE A 118 17.80 6.97 -11.66
C ILE A 118 18.38 6.22 -12.87
N GLU A 119 19.70 6.16 -13.00
CA GLU A 119 20.35 5.42 -14.09
C GLU A 119 20.06 3.91 -14.00
N MET A 120 20.03 3.33 -12.79
CA MET A 120 19.65 1.93 -12.59
C MET A 120 18.18 1.66 -12.95
N LEU A 121 17.27 2.59 -12.65
CA LEU A 121 15.85 2.47 -13.01
C LEU A 121 15.63 2.60 -14.52
N ARG A 122 16.50 3.36 -15.20
CA ARG A 122 16.47 3.54 -16.66
C ARG A 122 17.11 2.40 -17.43
N ALA A 123 17.97 1.61 -16.78
CA ALA A 123 18.55 0.42 -17.37
C ALA A 123 17.42 -0.54 -17.78
N ASN A 124 17.19 -0.68 -19.08
CA ASN A 124 16.17 -1.53 -19.72
C ASN A 124 14.74 -0.96 -19.79
N ILE A 125 14.58 0.37 -19.83
CA ILE A 125 13.33 1.00 -20.31
C ILE A 125 13.59 1.83 -21.57
N ASP A 126 12.51 2.14 -22.30
CA ASP A 126 12.56 2.97 -23.51
C ASP A 126 13.20 4.34 -23.22
N GLN A 127 14.06 4.81 -24.13
CA GLN A 127 14.82 6.06 -23.99
C GLN A 127 13.91 7.31 -23.84
N LYS A 128 12.63 7.22 -24.23
CA LYS A 128 11.65 8.30 -24.02
C LYS A 128 11.36 8.60 -22.55
N HIS A 129 11.68 7.69 -21.62
CA HIS A 129 11.46 7.86 -20.20
C HIS A 129 12.55 8.77 -19.60
N GLN A 130 12.24 10.06 -19.46
CA GLN A 130 13.01 10.95 -18.58
C GLN A 130 12.47 10.80 -17.17
N VAL A 131 13.30 10.24 -16.28
CA VAL A 131 12.92 9.87 -14.93
C VAL A 131 13.35 10.94 -13.94
N THR A 132 12.45 11.39 -13.07
CA THR A 132 12.72 12.38 -12.01
C THR A 132 12.13 11.91 -10.69
N LEU A 133 12.84 12.15 -9.59
CA LEU A 133 12.32 11.85 -8.26
C LEU A 133 11.25 12.87 -7.85
N MET A 134 10.19 12.40 -7.22
CA MET A 134 9.18 13.21 -6.54
C MET A 134 9.11 12.78 -5.07
N GLN A 135 8.95 13.77 -4.20
CA GLN A 135 8.67 13.58 -2.79
C GLN A 135 7.45 14.42 -2.42
N SER A 136 6.58 13.90 -1.56
CA SER A 136 5.36 14.57 -1.13
C SER A 136 5.01 14.18 0.29
N GLN A 137 4.54 15.15 1.10
CA GLN A 137 3.98 14.87 2.43
C GLN A 137 2.63 14.15 2.35
N ARG A 138 1.90 14.32 1.24
CA ARG A 138 0.69 13.56 0.94
C ARG A 138 1.05 12.30 0.15
N ALA A 139 0.54 11.15 0.59
CA ALA A 139 0.74 9.88 -0.10
C ALA A 139 0.31 9.95 -1.58
N MET A 140 1.18 9.51 -2.49
CA MET A 140 0.91 9.42 -3.93
C MET A 140 0.17 8.11 -4.28
N THR A 141 -0.97 7.89 -3.64
CA THR A 141 -1.89 6.77 -3.89
C THR A 141 -2.61 6.89 -5.24
N ASP A 142 -3.20 5.79 -5.73
CA ASP A 142 -3.91 5.78 -7.01
C ASP A 142 -5.34 6.35 -6.90
N CYS A 143 -6.06 5.99 -5.83
CA CYS A 143 -7.45 6.42 -5.62
C CYS A 143 -7.68 6.97 -4.20
N ARG A 144 -7.60 6.11 -3.18
CA ARG A 144 -7.89 6.47 -1.78
C ARG A 144 -6.71 6.22 -0.82
N PRO A 145 -6.73 6.85 0.38
CA PRO A 145 -5.60 6.83 1.31
C PRO A 145 -5.27 5.46 1.92
N VAL A 146 -6.27 4.59 2.10
CA VAL A 146 -6.08 3.25 2.70
C VAL A 146 -6.68 2.19 1.79
N SER A 147 -5.93 1.12 1.53
CA SER A 147 -6.44 -0.09 0.86
C SER A 147 -6.49 -1.25 1.86
N ILE A 148 -7.60 -1.99 1.86
CA ILE A 148 -7.85 -3.13 2.73
C ILE A 148 -8.17 -4.35 1.87
N PHE A 149 -7.63 -5.51 2.24
CA PHE A 149 -7.80 -6.74 1.49
C PHE A 149 -7.94 -7.94 2.43
N SER A 150 -8.92 -8.82 2.20
CA SER A 150 -9.09 -10.00 3.05
C SER A 150 -8.22 -11.18 2.61
N LEU A 151 -7.77 -11.98 3.58
CA LEU A 151 -7.09 -13.25 3.27
C LEU A 151 -8.00 -14.21 2.51
N GLN A 152 -9.29 -14.20 2.84
CA GLN A 152 -10.30 -15.03 2.20
C GLN A 152 -10.43 -14.71 0.70
N SER A 153 -10.30 -13.44 0.30
CA SER A 153 -10.24 -13.06 -1.12
C SER A 153 -9.02 -13.65 -1.84
N ALA A 154 -7.84 -13.64 -1.21
CA ALA A 154 -6.65 -14.25 -1.79
C ALA A 154 -6.79 -15.77 -1.92
N GLN A 155 -7.36 -16.42 -0.89
CA GLN A 155 -7.63 -17.86 -0.90
C GLN A 155 -8.61 -18.24 -2.02
N GLN A 156 -9.76 -17.56 -2.08
CA GLN A 156 -10.76 -17.83 -3.12
C GLN A 156 -10.18 -17.61 -4.52
N LEU A 157 -9.38 -16.56 -4.74
CA LEU A 157 -8.70 -16.38 -6.02
C LEU A 157 -7.72 -17.51 -6.32
N SER A 158 -7.02 -18.04 -5.31
CA SER A 158 -6.12 -19.19 -5.49
C SER A 158 -6.86 -20.44 -5.96
N GLU A 159 -8.04 -20.70 -5.38
CA GLU A 159 -8.93 -21.80 -5.77
C GLU A 159 -9.46 -21.60 -7.20
N GLU A 160 -9.90 -20.39 -7.52
CA GLU A 160 -10.47 -20.05 -8.83
C GLU A 160 -9.44 -20.02 -9.98
N THR A 161 -8.17 -19.75 -9.68
CA THR A 161 -7.07 -19.78 -10.67
C THR A 161 -6.32 -21.10 -10.70
N GLY A 162 -6.49 -21.96 -9.68
CA GLY A 162 -5.72 -23.20 -9.54
C GLY A 162 -4.24 -22.97 -9.22
N THR A 163 -3.86 -21.79 -8.73
CA THR A 163 -2.49 -21.43 -8.38
C THR A 163 -2.45 -20.60 -7.11
N PRO A 164 -1.50 -20.79 -6.18
CA PRO A 164 -1.39 -19.95 -4.99
C PRO A 164 -1.26 -18.46 -5.36
N VAL A 165 -2.16 -17.63 -4.81
CA VAL A 165 -2.16 -16.18 -4.99
C VAL A 165 -1.59 -15.52 -3.74
N ASP A 166 -0.43 -14.88 -3.91
CA ASP A 166 0.15 -14.06 -2.85
C ASP A 166 -0.64 -12.75 -2.66
N LYS A 167 -1.15 -12.53 -1.45
CA LYS A 167 -1.91 -11.34 -1.07
C LYS A 167 -1.15 -10.03 -1.35
N ARG A 168 0.18 -10.02 -1.32
CA ARG A 168 1.04 -8.85 -1.56
C ARG A 168 0.90 -8.30 -2.98
N ARG A 169 0.39 -9.11 -3.93
CA ARG A 169 0.06 -8.67 -5.30
C ARG A 169 -0.96 -7.53 -5.34
N PHE A 170 -1.85 -7.48 -4.35
CA PHE A 170 -2.91 -6.46 -4.23
C PHE A 170 -2.45 -5.15 -3.59
N ARG A 171 -1.23 -5.13 -3.05
CA ARG A 171 -0.56 -3.94 -2.49
C ARG A 171 -1.42 -3.14 -1.50
N ALA A 172 -2.20 -3.86 -0.69
CA ALA A 172 -3.05 -3.29 0.34
C ALA A 172 -2.22 -2.87 1.55
N ASN A 173 -2.72 -1.92 2.33
CA ASN A 173 -2.07 -1.45 3.54
C ASN A 173 -2.46 -2.31 4.75
N VAL A 174 -3.70 -2.76 4.80
CA VAL A 174 -4.22 -3.58 5.90
C VAL A 174 -4.75 -4.88 5.31
N TYR A 175 -4.10 -5.99 5.65
CA TYR A 175 -4.65 -7.32 5.38
C TYR A 175 -5.43 -7.78 6.59
N VAL A 176 -6.65 -8.25 6.35
CA VAL A 176 -7.56 -8.68 7.41
C VAL A 176 -7.89 -10.16 7.28
N ASP A 177 -7.90 -10.84 8.41
CA ASP A 177 -8.47 -12.18 8.56
C ASP A 177 -9.92 -12.03 9.03
N LEU A 178 -10.85 -12.13 8.08
CA LEU A 178 -12.28 -11.99 8.37
C LEU A 178 -12.84 -13.31 8.91
N SER A 179 -13.75 -13.22 9.87
CA SER A 179 -14.45 -14.39 10.42
C SER A 179 -15.42 -15.03 9.41
N ALA A 180 -15.81 -14.30 8.37
CA ALA A 180 -16.55 -14.86 7.25
C ALA A 180 -15.66 -15.84 6.47
N SER A 181 -16.19 -17.01 6.09
CA SER A 181 -15.44 -18.01 5.33
C SER A 181 -15.41 -17.72 3.81
N LYS A 182 -16.22 -16.76 3.35
CA LYS A 182 -16.36 -16.45 1.92
C LYS A 182 -15.33 -15.39 1.52
N GLY A 183 -14.67 -15.59 0.38
CA GLY A 183 -13.83 -14.54 -0.19
C GLY A 183 -14.67 -13.34 -0.65
N PHE A 184 -14.02 -12.19 -0.76
CA PHE A 184 -14.62 -10.92 -1.13
C PHE A 184 -15.68 -10.38 -0.15
N SER A 185 -15.77 -10.94 1.06
CA SER A 185 -16.66 -10.43 2.11
C SER A 185 -16.36 -8.99 2.53
N GLU A 186 -15.15 -8.47 2.29
CA GLU A 186 -14.83 -7.06 2.49
C GLU A 186 -15.68 -6.12 1.62
N ASN A 187 -16.26 -6.60 0.51
CA ASN A 187 -17.15 -5.81 -0.34
C ASN A 187 -18.42 -5.37 0.40
N GLU A 188 -18.90 -6.16 1.37
CA GLU A 188 -20.10 -5.86 2.17
C GLU A 188 -19.86 -4.71 3.17
N LEU A 189 -18.61 -4.28 3.31
CA LEU A 189 -18.24 -3.14 4.16
C LEU A 189 -18.37 -1.81 3.42
N VAL A 190 -18.53 -1.78 2.10
CA VAL A 190 -18.67 -0.54 1.33
C VAL A 190 -19.87 0.27 1.85
N GLY A 191 -19.63 1.54 2.18
CA GLY A 191 -20.60 2.44 2.81
C GLY A 191 -20.65 2.35 4.34
N ARG A 192 -19.88 1.46 4.97
CA ARG A 192 -19.81 1.29 6.43
C ARG A 192 -18.48 1.79 6.98
N SER A 193 -18.46 2.10 8.27
CA SER A 193 -17.22 2.37 9.00
C SER A 193 -16.79 1.14 9.78
N ILE A 194 -15.48 0.90 9.82
CA ILE A 194 -14.87 -0.10 10.68
C ILE A 194 -13.96 0.59 11.68
N ARG A 195 -13.96 0.09 12.91
CA ARG A 195 -12.96 0.41 13.91
C ARG A 195 -11.91 -0.69 13.92
N ILE A 196 -10.64 -0.30 13.87
CA ILE A 196 -9.50 -1.21 13.98
C ILE A 196 -8.75 -0.87 15.27
N GLY A 197 -8.54 -1.89 16.10
CA GLY A 197 -7.88 -1.73 17.38
C GLY A 197 -8.72 -0.91 18.36
N SER A 198 -8.06 -0.11 19.19
CA SER A 198 -8.73 0.65 20.25
C SER A 198 -9.44 1.91 19.73
N LYS A 199 -8.90 2.56 18.68
CA LYS A 199 -9.24 3.94 18.34
C LYS A 199 -9.50 4.21 16.85
N ALA A 200 -8.70 3.66 15.95
CA ALA A 200 -8.72 4.08 14.55
C ALA A 200 -10.04 3.71 13.87
N VAL A 201 -10.67 4.66 13.18
CA VAL A 201 -11.92 4.46 12.44
C VAL A 201 -11.68 4.73 10.97
N ILE A 202 -12.06 3.79 10.11
CA ILE A 202 -11.91 3.86 8.66
C ILE A 202 -13.28 3.64 8.02
N THR A 203 -13.75 4.60 7.23
CA THR A 203 -14.93 4.41 6.37
C THR A 203 -14.51 3.77 5.05
N ILE A 204 -15.21 2.71 4.66
CA ILE A 204 -15.00 2.03 3.40
C ILE A 204 -15.85 2.71 2.32
N LEU A 205 -15.19 3.20 1.29
CA LEU A 205 -15.78 4.09 0.29
C LEU A 205 -16.21 3.35 -0.97
N GLU A 206 -15.35 2.47 -1.48
CA GLU A 206 -15.57 1.81 -2.77
C GLU A 206 -14.73 0.54 -2.89
N ARG A 207 -15.11 -0.33 -3.84
CA ARG A 207 -14.33 -1.51 -4.23
C ARG A 207 -13.07 -1.08 -5.00
N ASP A 208 -11.99 -1.84 -4.88
CA ASP A 208 -10.69 -1.50 -5.48
C ASP A 208 -10.55 -2.09 -6.89
N ALA A 209 -10.53 -1.20 -7.89
CA ALA A 209 -10.36 -1.53 -9.30
C ALA A 209 -8.96 -2.03 -9.59
N ARG A 210 -8.87 -3.25 -10.11
CA ARG A 210 -7.59 -3.91 -10.32
C ARG A 210 -7.06 -3.71 -11.73
N CYS A 211 -5.76 -3.47 -11.78
CA CYS A 211 -5.00 -3.31 -13.02
C CYS A 211 -3.95 -4.42 -13.13
N MET A 212 -3.11 -4.38 -14.16
CA MET A 212 -2.05 -5.38 -14.37
C MET A 212 -1.07 -5.55 -13.20
N MET A 213 -1.02 -4.63 -12.24
CA MET A 213 -0.16 -4.76 -11.06
C MET A 213 -0.40 -6.07 -10.29
N ILE A 214 -1.65 -6.55 -10.22
CA ILE A 214 -1.96 -7.79 -9.47
C ILE A 214 -1.45 -9.06 -10.18
N THR A 215 -1.05 -8.96 -11.44
CA THR A 215 -0.45 -10.08 -12.17
C THR A 215 1.03 -10.22 -11.84
N LEU A 216 1.68 -9.20 -11.28
CA LEU A 216 3.12 -9.22 -11.04
C LEU A 216 3.44 -9.86 -9.70
N ASP A 217 4.35 -10.82 -9.70
CA ASP A 217 4.87 -11.42 -8.49
C ASP A 217 5.62 -10.37 -7.65
N PRO A 218 5.33 -10.23 -6.35
CA PRO A 218 5.95 -9.21 -5.51
C PRO A 218 7.46 -9.45 -5.32
N ASP A 219 7.92 -10.70 -5.47
CA ASP A 219 9.31 -11.08 -5.28
C ASP A 219 10.11 -11.01 -6.58
N THR A 220 9.56 -11.55 -7.67
CA THR A 220 10.29 -11.73 -8.94
C THR A 220 9.84 -10.76 -10.04
N GLY A 221 8.63 -10.21 -9.95
CA GLY A 221 8.00 -9.45 -11.03
C GLY A 221 7.49 -10.33 -12.18
N GLU A 222 7.51 -11.66 -12.04
CA GLU A 222 6.93 -12.57 -13.01
C GLU A 222 5.42 -12.39 -13.14
N GLN A 223 4.89 -12.59 -14.35
CA GLN A 223 3.49 -12.35 -14.64
C GLN A 223 2.64 -13.59 -14.42
N ALA A 224 1.49 -13.40 -13.79
CA ALA A 224 0.39 -14.34 -13.67
C ALA A 224 -0.91 -13.69 -14.20
N PRO A 225 -1.09 -13.56 -15.53
CA PRO A 225 -2.25 -12.87 -16.11
C PRO A 225 -3.60 -13.50 -15.75
N ALA A 226 -3.59 -14.80 -15.41
CA ALA A 226 -4.77 -15.53 -14.98
C ALA A 226 -5.49 -14.89 -13.78
N ILE A 227 -4.74 -14.25 -12.87
CA ILE A 227 -5.30 -13.59 -11.68
C ILE A 227 -6.19 -12.41 -12.12
N LEU A 228 -5.66 -11.48 -12.92
CA LEU A 228 -6.44 -10.34 -13.40
C LEU A 228 -7.59 -10.78 -14.32
N LYS A 229 -7.36 -11.79 -15.17
CA LYS A 229 -8.43 -12.37 -16.00
C LYS A 229 -9.57 -12.90 -15.13
N LYS A 230 -9.26 -13.62 -14.05
CA LYS A 230 -10.27 -14.15 -13.14
C LYS A 230 -11.03 -13.04 -12.42
N VAL A 231 -10.31 -12.06 -11.86
CA VAL A 231 -10.90 -10.88 -11.21
C VAL A 231 -11.84 -10.13 -12.18
N ALA A 232 -11.44 -9.95 -13.43
CA ALA A 232 -12.27 -9.30 -14.45
C ALA A 232 -13.55 -10.10 -14.80
N GLN A 233 -13.45 -11.43 -14.88
CA GLN A 233 -14.56 -12.30 -15.32
C GLN A 233 -15.56 -12.62 -14.21
N ALA A 234 -15.10 -12.78 -12.96
CA ALA A 234 -15.91 -13.28 -11.86
C ALA A 234 -16.19 -12.23 -10.76
N HIS A 235 -15.43 -11.13 -10.72
CA HIS A 235 -15.45 -10.15 -9.62
C HIS A 235 -15.50 -8.70 -10.11
N ASP A 236 -16.08 -8.45 -11.28
CA ASP A 236 -16.26 -7.12 -11.90
C ASP A 236 -14.95 -6.32 -12.11
N GLY A 237 -13.80 -6.98 -12.18
CA GLY A 237 -12.51 -6.30 -12.26
C GLY A 237 -12.04 -5.69 -10.94
N MET A 238 -12.69 -6.04 -9.82
CA MET A 238 -12.47 -5.44 -8.51
C MET A 238 -12.07 -6.51 -7.48
N ALA A 239 -11.16 -6.20 -6.56
CA ALA A 239 -10.82 -7.09 -5.45
C ALA A 239 -10.32 -6.26 -4.27
N GLY A 240 -10.74 -6.50 -3.03
CA GLY A 240 -10.45 -5.58 -1.92
C GLY A 240 -11.20 -4.24 -2.01
N VAL A 241 -10.98 -3.39 -1.01
CA VAL A 241 -11.72 -2.14 -0.84
C VAL A 241 -10.80 -0.98 -0.45
N TYR A 242 -11.25 0.23 -0.79
CA TYR A 242 -10.63 1.47 -0.40
C TYR A 242 -11.36 2.14 0.76
N GLY A 243 -10.61 2.75 1.67
CA GLY A 243 -11.15 3.51 2.79
C GLY A 243 -10.46 4.84 3.03
N ALA A 244 -11.11 5.67 3.85
CA ALA A 244 -10.60 6.92 4.38
C ALA A 244 -10.68 6.90 5.91
N VAL A 245 -9.64 7.43 6.56
CA VAL A 245 -9.55 7.52 8.02
C VAL A 245 -10.47 8.63 8.51
N LEU A 246 -11.40 8.30 9.40
CA LEU A 246 -12.28 9.23 10.10
C LEU A 246 -11.74 9.60 11.49
N VAL A 247 -11.10 8.64 12.15
CA VAL A 247 -10.42 8.83 13.44
C VAL A 247 -9.03 8.25 13.32
N GLU A 248 -8.01 9.09 13.51
CA GLU A 248 -6.62 8.67 13.45
C GLU A 248 -6.25 7.76 14.62
N GLY A 249 -5.28 6.87 14.41
CA GLY A 249 -4.79 6.01 15.47
C GLY A 249 -3.72 5.02 15.01
N MET A 250 -3.05 4.43 15.99
CA MET A 250 -2.13 3.31 15.78
C MET A 250 -2.93 2.04 15.50
N LEU A 251 -2.54 1.35 14.44
CA LEU A 251 -2.97 -0.01 14.11
C LEU A 251 -1.86 -0.97 14.52
N HIS A 252 -2.22 -2.14 15.02
CA HIS A 252 -1.29 -3.23 15.33
C HIS A 252 -1.71 -4.52 14.65
N LYS A 253 -0.74 -5.38 14.38
CA LYS A 253 -1.01 -6.77 14.02
C LYS A 253 -1.87 -7.44 15.10
N GLY A 254 -2.90 -8.17 14.69
CA GLY A 254 -3.84 -8.83 15.60
C GLY A 254 -4.96 -7.94 16.15
N ASP A 255 -4.97 -6.63 15.84
CA ASP A 255 -6.05 -5.75 16.24
C ASP A 255 -7.41 -6.27 15.77
N ARG A 256 -8.42 -6.17 16.63
CA ARG A 256 -9.80 -6.51 16.26
C ARG A 256 -10.31 -5.55 15.19
N VAL A 257 -11.09 -6.07 14.26
CA VAL A 257 -11.83 -5.29 13.27
C VAL A 257 -13.31 -5.37 13.62
N ASP A 258 -13.88 -4.24 14.04
CA ASP A 258 -15.28 -4.12 14.42
C ASP A 258 -16.02 -3.26 13.40
N VAL A 259 -17.17 -3.71 12.90
CA VAL A 259 -18.02 -2.83 12.09
C VAL A 259 -18.80 -1.91 13.01
N MET A 260 -18.83 -0.63 12.66
CA MET A 260 -19.62 0.39 13.31
C MET A 260 -21.00 0.42 12.65
N ASP A 261 -22.02 0.55 13.50
CA ASP A 261 -23.42 0.67 13.07
C ASP A 261 -23.73 2.11 12.64
#